data_AF-A0A6G1MIB8-F1
#
_entry.id   AF-A0A6G1MIB8-F1
#
_cell.length_a   1.000
_cell.length_b   1.000
_cell.length_c   1.000
_cell.angle_alpha   90.00
_cell.angle_beta   90.00
_cell.angle_gamma   90.00
#
_symmetry.space_group_name_H-M   'P 1'
#
loop_
_entity.id
_entity.type
_entity.pdbx_description
1 polymer ?
#
loop_
_entity_poly.entity_id
_entity_poly.type
_entity_poly.pdbx_seq_one_letter_code
_entity_poly.pdbx_strand_id
1 'polypeptide(L)'
;MLTSCSRHSTYCPQAFDLANHFSEWTGFDCDYNLLPTASTRREFIREYLRNYRNATKQPSTEGDQLEVSEEEVSRLLSEVDSYRGFPGFYWGLCAVIQTHASTGSIDFDYAGYAELRFAEYRAWREEEDGTRAANGKDIPLREVKWATA
;
A
#
# COMPACT_ATOMS: atom_id res chain seq x y z
N MET A 1 6.27 -16.17 14.00
CA MET A 1 5.74 -15.66 12.71
C MET A 1 6.04 -14.16 12.59
N LEU A 2 7.33 -13.79 12.66
CA LEU A 2 7.82 -12.39 12.65
C LEU A 2 9.19 -12.34 11.94
N THR A 3 9.25 -12.82 10.70
CA THR A 3 10.47 -12.77 9.88
C THR A 3 10.09 -12.51 8.43
N SER A 4 9.76 -11.27 8.10
CA SER A 4 9.70 -10.82 6.69
C SER A 4 10.04 -9.35 6.48
N CYS A 5 10.01 -8.51 7.54
CA CYS A 5 10.23 -7.07 7.36
C CYS A 5 11.67 -6.69 6.96
N SER A 6 12.70 -7.49 7.30
CA SER A 6 14.12 -7.11 7.09
C SER A 6 14.73 -7.51 5.73
N ARG A 7 14.09 -8.36 4.94
CA ARG A 7 14.68 -8.88 3.68
C ARG A 7 14.43 -7.98 2.47
N HIS A 8 13.44 -7.10 2.56
CA HIS A 8 13.09 -6.12 1.52
C HIS A 8 13.37 -4.66 1.96
N SER A 9 14.04 -4.46 3.10
CA SER A 9 14.44 -3.14 3.58
C SER A 9 15.54 -2.55 2.69
N THR A 10 15.14 -1.81 1.67
CA THR A 10 16.02 -0.99 0.82
C THR A 10 15.53 0.46 0.85
N TYR A 11 16.34 1.41 0.38
CA TYR A 11 15.90 2.80 0.26
C TYR A 11 14.69 2.85 -0.68
N CYS A 12 13.56 3.31 -0.16
CA CYS A 12 12.31 3.38 -0.86
C CYS A 12 11.56 4.67 -0.46
N PRO A 13 10.82 5.32 -1.38
CA PRO A 13 9.96 6.43 -1.01
C PRO A 13 9.00 6.01 0.11
N GLN A 14 8.91 6.79 1.18
CA GLN A 14 8.03 6.47 2.33
C GLN A 14 6.57 6.24 1.91
N ALA A 15 6.12 6.96 0.88
CA ALA A 15 4.78 6.87 0.36
C ALA A 15 4.49 5.50 -0.27
N PHE A 16 5.49 4.90 -0.95
CA PHE A 16 5.36 3.55 -1.46
C PHE A 16 5.29 2.53 -0.33
N ASP A 17 6.14 2.65 0.69
CA ASP A 17 6.16 1.71 1.81
C ASP A 17 4.82 1.72 2.57
N LEU A 18 4.26 2.91 2.80
CA LEU A 18 2.92 3.08 3.37
C LEU A 18 1.82 2.53 2.45
N ALA A 19 1.87 2.77 1.13
CA ALA A 19 0.93 2.22 0.17
C ALA A 19 0.99 0.68 0.14
N ASN A 20 2.19 0.11 0.19
CA ASN A 20 2.41 -1.32 0.28
C ASN A 20 1.82 -1.88 1.59
N HIS A 21 2.12 -1.25 2.73
CA HIS A 21 1.59 -1.64 4.03
C HIS A 21 0.05 -1.69 4.03
N PHE A 22 -0.62 -0.66 3.49
CA PHE A 22 -2.08 -0.67 3.40
C PHE A 22 -2.62 -1.72 2.44
N SER A 23 -1.88 -2.05 1.36
CA SER A 23 -2.29 -3.10 0.43
C SER A 23 -2.24 -4.50 1.04
N GLU A 24 -1.41 -4.73 2.06
CA GLU A 24 -1.28 -6.03 2.72
C GLU A 24 -2.48 -6.37 3.64
N TRP A 25 -3.35 -5.41 3.94
CA TRP A 25 -4.56 -5.64 4.76
C TRP A 25 -5.54 -6.61 4.10
N THR A 26 -5.49 -6.74 2.76
CA THR A 26 -6.33 -7.68 2.02
C THR A 26 -5.89 -9.14 2.15
N GLY A 27 -4.70 -9.38 2.73
CA GLY A 27 -4.09 -10.69 2.81
C GLY A 27 -3.78 -11.30 1.44
N PHE A 28 -3.40 -12.58 1.43
CA PHE A 28 -3.13 -13.32 0.20
C PHE A 28 -4.39 -13.57 -0.64
N ASP A 29 -5.56 -13.64 0.00
CA ASP A 29 -6.85 -13.82 -0.67
C ASP A 29 -7.32 -12.55 -1.40
N CYS A 30 -6.62 -11.41 -1.21
CA CYS A 30 -6.96 -10.12 -1.80
C CYS A 30 -8.41 -9.68 -1.53
N ASP A 31 -8.90 -9.89 -0.30
CA ASP A 31 -10.21 -9.39 0.10
C ASP A 31 -10.19 -7.87 0.25
N TYR A 32 -10.60 -7.18 -0.80
CA TYR A 32 -10.63 -5.71 -0.84
C TYR A 32 -11.59 -5.08 0.16
N ASN A 33 -12.52 -5.84 0.77
CA ASN A 33 -13.35 -5.31 1.85
C ASN A 33 -12.56 -5.00 3.12
N LEU A 34 -11.36 -5.58 3.26
CA LEU A 34 -10.46 -5.36 4.39
C LEU A 34 -9.54 -4.16 4.20
N LEU A 35 -9.57 -3.49 3.04
CA LEU A 35 -8.77 -2.29 2.84
C LEU A 35 -9.13 -1.23 3.89
N PRO A 36 -8.12 -0.59 4.51
CA PRO A 36 -8.38 0.48 5.46
C PRO A 36 -9.07 1.63 4.73
N THR A 37 -10.06 2.27 5.36
CA THR A 37 -10.76 3.44 4.81
C THR A 37 -9.82 4.66 4.75
N ALA A 38 -10.23 5.72 4.05
CA ALA A 38 -9.48 6.96 4.00
C ALA A 38 -9.29 7.58 5.40
N SER A 39 -10.29 7.49 6.28
CA SER A 39 -10.14 7.93 7.68
C SER A 39 -9.14 7.08 8.47
N THR A 40 -9.16 5.75 8.33
CA THR A 40 -8.17 4.87 8.97
C THR A 40 -6.76 5.16 8.48
N ARG A 41 -6.55 5.30 7.17
CA ARG A 41 -5.22 5.64 6.61
C ARG A 41 -4.74 7.01 7.08
N ARG A 42 -5.64 8.00 7.19
CA ARG A 42 -5.33 9.33 7.72
C ARG A 42 -4.84 9.26 9.16
N GLU A 43 -5.56 8.55 10.02
CA GLU A 43 -5.16 8.40 11.43
C GLU A 43 -3.83 7.66 11.57
N PHE A 44 -3.65 6.58 10.81
CA PHE A 44 -2.37 5.86 10.77
C PHE A 44 -1.21 6.78 10.37
N ILE A 45 -1.38 7.59 9.33
CA ILE A 45 -0.34 8.52 8.86
C ILE A 45 -0.03 9.60 9.91
N ARG A 46 -1.05 10.11 10.62
CA ARG A 46 -0.84 11.06 11.71
C ARG A 46 0.02 10.46 12.81
N GLU A 47 -0.30 9.25 13.24
CA GLU A 47 0.49 8.52 14.25
C GLU A 47 1.89 8.17 13.75
N TYR A 48 2.03 7.76 12.49
CA TYR A 48 3.32 7.51 11.85
C TYR A 48 4.23 8.75 11.91
N LEU A 49 3.71 9.92 11.52
CA LEU A 49 4.46 11.18 11.55
C LEU A 49 4.84 11.62 12.98
N ARG A 50 3.91 11.45 13.93
CA ARG A 50 4.18 11.73 15.36
C ARG A 50 5.33 10.88 15.88
N ASN A 51 5.28 9.57 15.64
CA ASN A 51 6.31 8.64 16.09
C ASN A 51 7.65 8.86 15.37
N TYR A 52 7.63 9.11 14.06
CA TYR A 52 8.84 9.40 13.28
C TYR A 52 9.58 10.62 13.83
N ARG A 53 8.86 11.70 14.14
CA ARG A 53 9.44 12.91 14.74
C ARG A 53 10.03 12.66 16.12
N ASN A 54 9.31 11.93 16.97
CA ASN A 54 9.79 11.58 18.31
C ASN A 54 11.08 10.73 18.25
N ALA A 55 11.19 9.83 17.26
CA ALA A 55 12.36 8.98 17.08
C ALA A 55 13.58 9.68 16.45
N THR A 56 13.36 10.75 15.66
CA THR A 56 14.42 11.43 14.89
C THR A 56 14.96 12.70 15.55
N LYS A 57 14.28 13.24 16.56
CA LYS A 57 14.81 14.36 17.34
C LYS A 57 15.92 13.93 18.31
N GLN A 58 16.95 14.76 18.41
CA GLN A 58 17.88 14.73 19.55
C GLN A 58 17.14 15.15 20.83
N PRO A 59 17.49 14.60 22.01
CA PRO A 59 16.82 14.91 23.26
C PRO A 59 16.94 16.40 23.56
N SER A 60 15.90 17.16 23.26
CA SER A 60 15.80 18.59 23.56
C SER A 60 14.41 18.84 24.13
N THR A 61 14.43 19.33 25.37
CA THR A 61 13.31 19.75 26.23
C THR A 61 12.14 18.77 26.31
N GLU A 62 12.11 18.01 27.41
CA GLU A 62 10.93 17.30 27.89
C GLU A 62 9.69 18.21 27.86
N GLY A 63 8.64 17.80 27.15
CA GLY A 63 7.32 18.43 27.23
C GLY A 63 6.71 18.93 25.91
N ASP A 64 7.49 19.13 24.85
CA ASP A 64 6.93 19.53 23.54
C ASP A 64 6.46 18.29 22.76
N GLN A 65 5.17 17.96 22.89
CA GLN A 65 4.52 17.09 21.91
C GLN A 65 4.56 17.80 20.55
N LEU A 66 5.21 17.17 19.58
CA LEU A 66 5.28 17.73 18.23
C LEU A 66 3.94 17.55 17.53
N GLU A 67 3.17 18.62 17.51
CA GLU A 67 1.95 18.69 16.74
C GLU A 67 2.25 18.44 15.25
N VAL A 68 1.64 17.39 14.72
CA VAL A 68 1.65 17.08 13.28
C VAL A 68 0.51 17.86 12.66
N SER A 69 0.81 18.71 11.67
CA SER A 69 -0.22 19.54 11.04
C SER A 69 -1.08 18.74 10.06
N GLU A 70 -2.32 19.20 9.83
CA GLU A 70 -3.21 18.56 8.85
C GLU A 70 -2.67 18.66 7.41
N GLU A 71 -1.89 19.69 7.11
CA GLU A 71 -1.25 19.87 5.82
C GLU A 71 -0.20 18.78 5.57
N GLU A 72 0.58 18.41 6.58
CA GLU A 72 1.57 17.33 6.48
C GLU A 72 0.92 15.96 6.29
N VAL A 73 -0.14 15.68 7.06
CA VAL A 73 -0.92 14.45 6.93
C VAL A 73 -1.53 14.37 5.53
N SER A 74 -2.13 15.47 5.05
CA SER A 74 -2.78 15.51 3.75
C SER A 74 -1.80 15.41 2.60
N ARG A 75 -0.62 16.04 2.71
CA ARG A 75 0.46 15.91 1.73
C ARG A 75 0.92 14.45 1.62
N LEU A 76 1.22 13.81 2.76
CA LEU A 76 1.67 12.42 2.74
C LEU A 76 0.58 11.46 2.25
N LEU A 77 -0.68 11.67 2.63
CA LEU A 77 -1.81 10.92 2.08
C LEU A 77 -1.87 11.02 0.54
N SER A 78 -1.69 12.22 -0.01
CA SER A 78 -1.68 12.43 -1.46
C SER A 78 -0.50 11.72 -2.14
N GLU A 79 0.68 11.73 -1.52
CA GLU A 79 1.84 10.98 -2.01
C GLU A 79 1.57 9.47 -1.98
N VAL A 80 1.02 8.94 -0.87
CA VAL A 80 0.63 7.52 -0.75
C VAL A 80 -0.38 7.13 -1.83
N ASP A 81 -1.36 7.99 -2.09
CA ASP A 81 -2.38 7.74 -3.11
C ASP A 81 -1.76 7.56 -4.51
N SER A 82 -0.72 8.34 -4.85
CA SER A 82 0.00 8.21 -6.12
C SER A 82 0.76 6.89 -6.29
N TYR A 83 0.97 6.13 -5.19
CA TYR A 83 1.57 4.81 -5.22
C TYR A 83 0.54 3.69 -5.04
N ARG A 84 -0.76 3.99 -4.87
CA ARG A 84 -1.75 3.01 -4.38
C ARG A 84 -1.82 1.73 -5.18
N GLY A 85 -1.65 1.76 -6.50
CA GLY A 85 -1.69 0.56 -7.35
C GLY A 85 -0.32 -0.11 -7.59
N PHE A 86 0.79 0.54 -7.21
CA PHE A 86 2.14 0.00 -7.43
C PHE A 86 2.42 -1.32 -6.68
N PRO A 87 1.91 -1.54 -5.44
CA PRO A 87 2.04 -2.84 -4.78
C PRO A 87 1.44 -4.02 -5.57
N GLY A 88 0.43 -3.79 -6.42
CA GLY A 88 -0.09 -4.80 -7.33
C GLY A 88 0.96 -5.25 -8.35
N PHE A 89 1.70 -4.30 -8.93
CA PHE A 89 2.80 -4.61 -9.84
C PHE A 89 3.96 -5.33 -9.14
N TYR A 90 4.39 -4.80 -7.99
CA TYR A 90 5.52 -5.36 -7.23
C TYR A 90 5.26 -6.82 -6.83
N TRP A 91 4.13 -7.09 -6.17
CA TRP A 91 3.79 -8.44 -5.72
C TRP A 91 3.44 -9.38 -6.87
N GLY A 92 2.84 -8.86 -7.95
CA GLY A 92 2.60 -9.64 -9.17
C GLY A 92 3.91 -10.15 -9.79
N LEU A 93 4.91 -9.28 -9.90
CA LEU A 93 6.23 -9.65 -10.42
C LEU A 93 6.93 -10.69 -9.53
N CYS A 94 6.92 -10.48 -8.21
CA CYS A 94 7.46 -11.44 -7.25
C CYS A 94 6.79 -12.81 -7.40
N ALA A 95 5.47 -12.84 -7.54
CA ALA A 95 4.71 -14.07 -7.69
C ALA A 95 5.01 -14.81 -9.01
N VAL A 96 5.20 -14.11 -10.12
CA VAL A 96 5.68 -14.72 -11.38
C VAL A 96 7.04 -15.39 -11.18
N ILE A 97 8.00 -14.69 -10.56
CA ILE A 97 9.33 -15.25 -10.29
C ILE A 97 9.20 -16.52 -9.43
N GLN A 98 8.37 -16.47 -8.39
CA GLN A 98 8.13 -17.61 -7.50
C GLN A 98 7.41 -18.77 -8.19
N THR A 99 6.58 -18.51 -9.21
CA THR A 99 5.95 -19.57 -10.03
C THR A 99 7.01 -20.45 -10.70
N HIS A 100 8.15 -19.87 -11.11
CA HIS A 100 9.24 -20.59 -11.76
C HIS A 100 10.33 -21.09 -10.81
N ALA A 101 10.50 -20.44 -9.66
CA ALA A 101 11.55 -20.75 -8.69
C ALA A 101 11.10 -21.70 -7.56
N SER A 102 9.79 -21.86 -7.33
CA SER A 102 9.28 -22.69 -6.24
C SER A 102 9.42 -24.18 -6.56
N THR A 103 10.29 -24.87 -5.81
CA THR A 103 10.62 -26.30 -6.01
C THR A 103 9.83 -27.26 -5.12
N GLY A 104 8.65 -26.86 -4.65
CA GLY A 104 7.64 -27.79 -4.09
C GLY A 104 7.52 -27.88 -2.56
N SER A 105 7.87 -26.83 -1.80
CA SER A 105 7.67 -26.82 -0.34
C SER A 105 6.41 -26.07 0.14
N ILE A 106 5.75 -25.29 -0.73
CA ILE A 106 4.58 -24.48 -0.38
C ILE A 106 3.50 -24.67 -1.46
N ASP A 107 2.33 -25.13 -1.05
CA ASP A 107 1.12 -25.23 -1.89
C ASP A 107 0.45 -23.86 -1.95
N PHE A 108 0.88 -23.02 -2.88
CA PHE A 108 0.35 -21.67 -3.10
C PHE A 108 0.23 -21.39 -4.59
N ASP A 109 -0.92 -20.87 -5.03
CA ASP A 109 -1.17 -20.50 -6.42
C ASP A 109 -0.50 -19.17 -6.77
N TYR A 110 0.81 -19.22 -7.01
CA TYR A 110 1.59 -18.04 -7.39
C TYR A 110 1.13 -17.43 -8.73
N ALA A 111 0.65 -18.25 -9.67
CA ALA A 111 0.22 -17.78 -10.98
C ALA A 111 -1.10 -17.01 -10.88
N GLY A 112 -2.11 -17.58 -10.21
CA GLY A 112 -3.39 -16.92 -9.96
C GLY A 112 -3.22 -15.65 -9.11
N TYR A 113 -2.36 -15.71 -8.09
CA TYR A 113 -2.02 -14.52 -7.30
C TYR A 113 -1.34 -13.45 -8.17
N ALA A 114 -0.40 -13.81 -9.06
CA ALA A 114 0.23 -12.85 -9.96
C ALA A 114 -0.77 -12.16 -10.89
N GLU A 115 -1.70 -12.91 -11.47
CA GLU A 115 -2.74 -12.37 -12.35
C GLU A 115 -3.61 -11.34 -11.63
N LEU A 116 -4.05 -11.68 -10.41
CA LEU A 116 -4.86 -10.81 -9.57
C LEU A 116 -4.13 -9.51 -9.23
N ARG A 117 -2.88 -9.60 -8.77
CA ARG A 117 -2.07 -8.43 -8.41
C ARG A 117 -1.75 -7.54 -9.60
N PHE A 118 -1.48 -8.10 -10.78
CA PHE A 118 -1.33 -7.29 -12.00
C PHE A 118 -2.65 -6.68 -12.48
N ALA A 119 -3.78 -7.34 -12.25
CA ALA A 119 -5.09 -6.75 -12.55
C ALA A 119 -5.35 -5.50 -11.71
N GLU A 120 -4.95 -5.48 -10.43
CA GLU A 120 -5.00 -4.27 -9.60
C GLU A 120 -4.20 -3.12 -10.21
N TYR A 121 -2.95 -3.39 -10.59
CA TYR A 121 -2.09 -2.37 -11.19
C TYR A 121 -2.69 -1.83 -12.49
N ARG A 122 -3.16 -2.71 -13.38
CA ARG A 122 -3.81 -2.29 -14.63
C ARG A 122 -5.06 -1.45 -14.36
N ALA A 123 -5.92 -1.91 -13.47
CA ALA A 123 -7.14 -1.19 -13.12
C ALA A 123 -6.84 0.21 -12.57
N TRP A 124 -5.86 0.32 -11.68
CA TRP A 124 -5.38 1.61 -11.19
C TRP A 124 -4.88 2.52 -12.33
N ARG A 125 -4.06 1.99 -13.26
CA ARG A 125 -3.58 2.76 -14.42
C ARG A 125 -4.73 3.22 -15.32
N GLU A 126 -5.71 2.36 -15.59
CA GLU A 126 -6.86 2.68 -16.42
C GLU A 126 -7.79 3.74 -15.77
N GLU A 127 -7.87 3.77 -14.43
CA GLU A 127 -8.58 4.83 -13.70
C GLU A 127 -7.81 6.15 -13.75
N GLU A 128 -6.49 6.14 -13.55
CA GLU A 128 -5.63 7.33 -13.58
C GLU A 128 -5.57 8.01 -14.96
N ASP A 129 -5.53 7.22 -16.04
CA ASP A 129 -5.48 7.75 -17.42
C ASP A 129 -6.88 7.95 -18.04
N GLY A 130 -7.94 7.59 -17.31
CA GLY A 130 -9.34 7.74 -17.74
C GLY A 130 -9.79 6.74 -18.81
N THR A 131 -8.92 5.83 -19.26
CA THR A 131 -9.28 4.83 -20.27
C THR A 131 -10.36 3.88 -19.78
N ARG A 132 -10.45 3.63 -18.47
CA ARG A 132 -11.49 2.79 -17.89
C ARG A 132 -12.89 3.34 -18.12
N ALA A 133 -13.08 4.60 -17.74
CA ALA A 133 -14.32 5.34 -17.91
C ALA A 133 -14.66 5.51 -19.40
N ALA A 134 -13.67 5.79 -20.26
CA ALA A 134 -13.87 5.89 -21.70
C ALA A 134 -14.38 4.59 -22.33
N ASN A 135 -14.04 3.44 -21.75
CA ASN A 135 -14.52 2.12 -22.18
C ASN A 135 -15.83 1.69 -21.50
N GLY A 136 -16.46 2.56 -20.70
CA GLY A 136 -17.72 2.26 -20.01
C GLY A 136 -17.63 1.13 -18.98
N LYS A 137 -16.44 0.89 -18.43
CA LYS A 137 -16.23 -0.12 -17.38
C LYS A 137 -16.52 0.47 -16.00
N ASP A 138 -17.05 -0.34 -15.10
CA ASP A 138 -17.25 0.04 -13.70
C ASP A 138 -15.93 0.22 -12.94
N ILE A 139 -15.96 1.12 -11.95
CA ILE A 139 -14.86 1.35 -11.01
C ILE A 139 -14.59 0.03 -10.25
N PRO A 140 -13.34 -0.45 -10.18
CA PRO A 140 -13.00 -1.67 -9.47
C PRO A 140 -13.35 -1.58 -7.98
N LEU A 141 -13.80 -2.68 -7.37
CA LEU A 141 -14.11 -2.73 -5.93
C LEU A 141 -12.96 -2.18 -5.06
N ARG A 142 -11.72 -2.53 -5.40
CA ARG A 142 -10.52 -2.01 -4.74
C ARG A 142 -10.47 -0.48 -4.72
N GLU A 143 -10.72 0.17 -5.85
CA GLU A 143 -10.68 1.63 -5.97
C GLU A 143 -11.87 2.28 -5.25
N VAL A 144 -13.05 1.65 -5.28
CA VAL A 144 -14.21 2.07 -4.48
C VAL A 144 -13.87 2.04 -2.98
N LYS A 145 -13.30 0.92 -2.51
CA LYS A 145 -12.92 0.74 -1.10
C LYS A 145 -11.79 1.69 -0.71
N TRP A 146 -10.83 1.89 -1.62
CA TRP A 146 -9.76 2.87 -1.42
C TRP A 146 -10.33 4.28 -1.23
N ALA A 147 -11.27 4.72 -2.06
CA ALA A 147 -11.87 6.05 -1.96
C ALA A 147 -12.87 6.23 -0.80
N THR A 148 -13.28 5.15 -0.13
CA THR A 148 -14.29 5.19 0.94
C THR A 148 -13.75 5.92 2.19
N ALA A 149 -14.57 6.84 2.74
CA ALA A 149 -14.25 7.62 3.94
C ALA A 149 -14.16 6.76 5.21
#